data_AF-A0A7S2W6J2-F1
#
_entry.id   AF-A0A7S2W6J2-F1
#
_cell.length_a   1.000
_cell.length_b   1.000
_cell.length_c   1.000
_cell.angle_alpha   90.00
_cell.angle_beta   90.00
_cell.angle_gamma   90.00
#
_symmetry.space_group_name_H-M   'P 1'
#
loop_
_entity.id
_entity.type
_entity.pdbx_description
1 polymer ?
#
loop_
_entity_poly.entity_id
_entity_poly.type
_entity_poly.pdbx_seq_one_letter_code
_entity_poly.pdbx_strand_id
1 'polypeptide(L)'
;MVRSVNINVPIGKKDEIMGILSSHENVSRIRSFTYDDGHEAAVHFVCVDKHLSEILRGLERSGLGTAFGSIDILALQSTIPRLAKKKCKHYRRKYKFGDRRTIREIEEIIDNGCHLTFDYIIMILVASIIAALGLLTDSPVTVVASMLISP
;
A
#
# COMPACT_ATOMS: atom_id res chain seq x y z
N MET A 1 -0.09 3.29 -2.35
CA MET A 1 0.07 1.91 -1.83
C MET A 1 1.09 1.14 -2.66
N VAL A 2 1.89 0.30 -2.02
CA VAL A 2 2.90 -0.55 -2.66
C VAL A 2 2.47 -2.01 -2.47
N ARG A 3 2.68 -2.85 -3.48
CA ARG A 3 2.33 -4.27 -3.44
C ARG A 3 3.58 -5.12 -3.69
N SER A 4 3.68 -6.19 -2.90
CA SER A 4 4.64 -7.26 -3.07
C SER A 4 3.99 -8.32 -3.95
N VAL A 5 4.65 -8.68 -5.04
CA VAL A 5 4.17 -9.73 -5.94
C VAL A 5 5.15 -10.90 -5.84
N ASN A 6 4.61 -12.07 -5.55
CA ASN A 6 5.34 -13.32 -5.59
C ASN A 6 4.79 -14.16 -6.73
N ILE A 7 5.67 -14.64 -7.61
CA ILE A 7 5.30 -15.44 -8.76
C ILE A 7 5.94 -16.80 -8.57
N ASN A 8 5.21 -17.89 -8.81
CA ASN A 8 5.81 -19.21 -9.00
C ASN A 8 5.82 -19.57 -10.51
N VAL A 9 6.95 -19.99 -11.05
CA VAL A 9 7.18 -20.24 -12.48
C VAL A 9 8.05 -21.48 -12.69
N PRO A 10 7.78 -22.34 -13.68
CA PRO A 10 8.75 -23.36 -14.10
C PRO A 10 10.04 -22.76 -14.68
N ILE A 11 11.18 -23.44 -14.47
CA ILE A 11 12.53 -22.88 -14.73
C ILE A 11 12.76 -22.44 -16.18
N GLY A 12 12.15 -23.12 -17.16
CA GLY A 12 12.32 -22.85 -18.59
C GLY A 12 11.74 -21.51 -19.06
N LYS A 13 10.87 -20.87 -18.27
CA LYS A 13 10.24 -19.58 -18.59
C LYS A 13 10.72 -18.43 -17.71
N LYS A 14 11.72 -18.68 -16.86
CA LYS A 14 12.26 -17.69 -15.93
C LYS A 14 12.86 -16.48 -16.65
N ASP A 15 13.62 -16.73 -17.72
CA ASP A 15 14.37 -15.69 -18.43
C ASP A 15 13.46 -14.74 -19.20
N GLU A 16 12.36 -15.26 -19.76
CA GLU A 16 11.33 -14.46 -20.43
C GLU A 16 10.67 -13.47 -19.45
N ILE A 17 10.28 -13.96 -18.27
CA ILE A 17 9.67 -13.14 -17.23
C ILE A 17 10.65 -12.10 -16.68
N MET A 18 11.93 -12.48 -16.54
CA MET A 18 12.97 -11.53 -16.13
C MET A 18 13.17 -10.41 -17.16
N GLY A 19 13.06 -10.72 -18.45
CA GLY A 19 13.09 -9.74 -19.54
C GLY A 19 11.93 -8.76 -19.49
N ILE A 20 10.71 -9.26 -19.25
CA ILE A 20 9.50 -8.43 -19.10
C ILE A 20 9.62 -7.52 -17.87
N LEU A 21 10.05 -8.07 -16.73
CA LEU A 21 10.22 -7.29 -15.49
C LEU A 21 11.30 -6.21 -15.63
N SER A 22 12.38 -6.48 -16.37
CA SER A 22 13.45 -5.51 -16.61
C SER A 22 13.04 -4.40 -17.58
N SER A 23 12.05 -4.66 -18.43
CA SER A 23 11.51 -3.67 -19.38
C SER A 23 10.67 -2.59 -18.70
N HIS A 24 10.15 -2.86 -17.49
CA HIS A 24 9.34 -1.92 -16.73
C HIS A 24 10.15 -1.23 -15.63
N GLU A 25 10.40 0.08 -15.78
CA GLU A 25 11.16 0.92 -14.83
C GLU A 25 10.54 0.97 -13.42
N ASN A 26 9.24 0.66 -13.30
CA ASN A 26 8.45 0.77 -12.07
C ASN A 26 8.54 -0.47 -11.16
N VAL A 27 9.32 -1.47 -11.53
CA VAL A 27 9.58 -2.67 -10.72
C VAL A 27 10.85 -2.47 -9.93
N SER A 28 10.80 -2.67 -8.61
CA SER A 28 12.00 -2.59 -7.76
C SER A 28 12.18 -3.87 -6.94
N ARG A 29 13.43 -4.16 -6.59
CA ARG A 29 13.83 -5.31 -5.74
C ARG A 29 13.41 -6.66 -6.33
N ILE A 30 13.69 -6.88 -7.61
CA ILE A 30 13.49 -8.19 -8.26
C ILE A 30 14.45 -9.20 -7.61
N ARG A 31 13.91 -10.33 -7.17
CA ARG A 31 14.64 -11.47 -6.63
C ARG A 31 14.08 -12.73 -7.25
N SER A 32 14.94 -13.63 -7.72
CA SER A 32 14.53 -14.96 -8.15
C SER A 32 15.13 -15.99 -7.21
N PHE A 33 14.29 -16.88 -6.69
CA PHE A 33 14.66 -18.06 -5.95
C PHE A 33 14.38 -19.28 -6.83
N THR A 34 15.34 -20.17 -6.95
CA THR A 34 15.11 -21.47 -7.60
C THR A 34 14.93 -22.51 -6.50
N TYR A 35 13.93 -23.38 -6.62
CA TYR A 35 13.75 -24.48 -5.68
C TYR A 35 14.74 -25.61 -5.98
N ASP A 36 15.13 -26.35 -4.94
CA ASP A 36 16.13 -27.43 -5.04
C ASP A 36 15.62 -28.60 -5.91
N ASP A 37 14.30 -28.74 -6.04
CA ASP A 37 13.63 -29.69 -6.93
C ASP A 37 13.82 -29.37 -8.43
N GLY A 38 14.47 -28.24 -8.78
CA GLY A 38 14.93 -27.91 -10.13
C GLY A 38 13.84 -27.59 -11.16
N HIS A 39 12.59 -27.89 -10.86
CA HIS A 39 11.46 -27.72 -11.78
C HIS A 39 10.75 -26.37 -11.62
N GLU A 40 10.82 -25.75 -10.44
CA GLU A 40 10.12 -24.51 -10.10
C GLU A 40 11.07 -23.40 -9.64
N ALA A 41 10.67 -22.16 -9.92
CA ALA A 41 11.38 -20.95 -9.56
C ALA A 41 10.36 -19.89 -9.09
N ALA A 42 10.61 -19.31 -7.91
CA ALA A 42 9.85 -18.18 -7.41
C ALA A 42 10.51 -16.86 -7.82
N VAL A 43 9.75 -15.93 -8.38
CA VAL A 43 10.19 -14.55 -8.65
C VAL A 43 9.41 -13.60 -7.76
N HIS A 44 10.14 -12.88 -6.92
CA HIS A 44 9.62 -11.86 -6.02
C HIS A 44 9.98 -10.47 -6.53
N PHE A 45 9.00 -9.58 -6.61
CA PHE A 45 9.26 -8.16 -6.88
C PHE A 45 8.30 -7.26 -6.12
N VAL A 46 8.66 -5.98 -6.04
CA VAL A 46 7.83 -4.96 -5.39
C VAL A 46 7.49 -3.88 -6.41
N CYS A 47 6.22 -3.51 -6.48
CA CYS A 47 5.72 -2.51 -7.43
C CYS A 47 4.71 -1.55 -6.78
N VAL A 48 4.59 -0.35 -7.36
CA VAL A 48 3.55 0.61 -7.02
C VAL A 48 2.22 0.18 -7.65
N ASP A 49 1.14 0.26 -6.88
CA ASP A 49 -0.18 -0.26 -7.29
C ASP A 49 -0.67 0.30 -8.66
N LYS A 50 -0.37 1.57 -8.94
CA LYS A 50 -0.73 2.25 -10.20
C LYS A 50 -0.25 1.51 -11.47
N HIS A 51 0.92 0.88 -11.40
CA HIS A 51 1.54 0.21 -12.55
C HIS A 51 1.40 -1.31 -12.49
N LEU A 52 0.85 -1.86 -11.40
CA LEU A 52 0.70 -3.30 -11.23
C LEU A 52 -0.22 -3.90 -12.30
N SER A 53 -1.30 -3.20 -12.66
CA SER A 53 -2.25 -3.67 -13.67
C SER A 53 -1.62 -3.85 -15.05
N GLU A 54 -0.67 -2.98 -15.41
CA GLU A 54 0.04 -3.03 -16.69
C GLU A 54 1.02 -4.21 -16.74
N ILE A 55 1.77 -4.39 -15.65
CA ILE A 55 2.72 -5.49 -15.50
C ILE A 55 1.99 -6.84 -15.46
N LEU A 56 0.86 -6.92 -14.74
CA LEU A 56 0.05 -8.14 -14.67
C LEU A 56 -0.47 -8.54 -16.05
N ARG A 57 -0.93 -7.59 -16.88
CA ARG A 57 -1.34 -7.87 -18.26
C ARG A 57 -0.17 -8.37 -19.12
N GLY A 58 1.04 -7.85 -18.93
CA GLY A 58 2.24 -8.33 -19.60
C GLY A 58 2.58 -9.78 -19.22
N LEU A 59 2.44 -10.10 -17.94
CA LEU A 59 2.65 -11.44 -17.37
C LEU A 59 1.56 -12.44 -17.80
N GLU A 60 0.30 -12.02 -17.83
CA GLU A 60 -0.82 -12.84 -18.31
C GLU A 60 -0.66 -13.20 -19.80
N ARG A 61 -0.13 -12.29 -20.62
CA ARG A 61 0.16 -12.54 -22.04
C ARG A 61 1.24 -13.60 -22.26
N SER A 62 2.23 -13.70 -21.38
CA SER A 62 3.21 -14.79 -21.44
C SER A 62 2.64 -16.13 -20.96
N GLY A 63 1.41 -16.14 -20.43
CA GLY A 63 0.68 -17.32 -19.96
C GLY A 63 0.82 -17.59 -18.47
N LEU A 64 1.39 -16.65 -17.72
CA LEU A 64 1.57 -16.77 -16.28
C LEU A 64 0.21 -16.61 -15.55
N GLY A 65 -0.17 -17.60 -14.74
CA GLY A 65 -1.45 -17.63 -14.01
C GLY A 65 -2.65 -18.16 -14.82
N THR A 66 -2.48 -18.38 -16.12
CA THR A 66 -3.51 -18.98 -17.00
C THR A 66 -3.10 -20.36 -17.51
N ALA A 67 -1.87 -20.49 -18.02
CA ALA A 67 -1.34 -21.73 -18.57
C ALA A 67 -0.29 -22.40 -17.67
N PHE A 68 0.45 -21.61 -16.89
CA PHE A 68 1.45 -22.12 -15.94
C PHE A 68 1.70 -21.12 -14.81
N GLY A 69 2.10 -21.64 -13.65
CA GLY A 69 2.48 -20.82 -12.50
C GLY A 69 1.32 -20.17 -11.77
N SER A 70 1.63 -19.54 -10.64
CA SER A 70 0.68 -18.77 -9.81
C SER A 70 1.24 -17.38 -9.51
N ILE A 71 0.35 -16.41 -9.29
CA ILE A 71 0.71 -15.03 -8.96
C ILE A 71 0.02 -14.67 -7.65
N ASP A 72 0.81 -14.44 -6.61
CA ASP A 72 0.35 -13.99 -5.30
C ASP A 72 0.61 -12.50 -5.14
N ILE A 73 -0.46 -11.74 -4.85
CA ILE A 73 -0.39 -10.30 -4.65
C ILE A 73 -0.61 -9.99 -3.17
N LEU A 74 0.39 -9.41 -2.53
CA LEU A 74 0.40 -9.05 -1.13
C LEU A 74 0.45 -7.53 -0.96
N ALA A 75 -0.51 -6.97 -0.24
CA ALA A 75 -0.49 -5.56 0.13
C ALA A 75 0.59 -5.32 1.19
N LEU A 76 1.59 -4.50 0.87
CA LEU A 76 2.65 -4.15 1.82
C LEU A 76 2.18 -2.96 2.68
N GLN A 77 2.09 -3.18 4.00
CA GLN A 77 1.80 -2.10 4.95
C GLN A 77 2.96 -1.11 5.08
N SER A 78 4.21 -1.61 5.07
CA SER A 78 5.40 -0.76 5.04
C SER A 78 6.58 -1.53 4.43
N THR A 79 7.55 -0.81 3.87
CA THR A 79 8.78 -1.42 3.33
C THR A 79 9.98 -0.55 3.68
N ILE A 80 11.03 -1.19 4.18
CA ILE A 80 12.29 -0.55 4.55
C ILE A 80 13.41 -1.16 3.68
N PRO A 81 14.21 -0.34 2.95
CA PRO A 81 13.98 1.07 2.63
C PRO A 81 12.74 1.28 1.75
N ARG A 82 12.09 2.46 1.85
CA ARG A 82 10.96 2.83 0.97
C ARG A 82 11.41 2.73 -0.50
N LEU A 83 10.58 2.11 -1.36
CA LEU A 83 10.75 2.25 -2.82
C LEU A 83 10.71 3.76 -3.12
N ALA A 84 11.79 4.26 -3.71
CA ALA A 84 12.13 5.69 -3.63
C ALA A 84 11.05 6.61 -4.24
N LYS A 85 10.40 7.43 -3.41
CA LYS A 85 10.02 8.80 -3.83
C LYS A 85 11.27 9.67 -3.67
N LYS A 86 11.56 10.56 -4.64
CA LYS A 86 12.66 11.54 -4.56
C LYS A 86 12.70 12.18 -3.16
N LYS A 87 13.88 12.18 -2.54
CA LYS A 87 14.09 12.43 -1.10
C LYS A 87 13.73 13.86 -0.69
N CYS A 88 12.92 14.02 0.36
CA CYS A 88 13.13 15.10 1.33
C CYS A 88 13.94 14.51 2.50
N LYS A 89 15.10 15.10 2.80
CA LYS A 89 16.01 14.64 3.86
C LYS A 89 15.53 15.15 5.22
N HIS A 90 15.24 14.27 6.17
CA HIS A 90 15.38 14.57 7.60
C HIS A 90 15.94 13.35 8.35
N TYR A 91 16.86 13.62 9.27
CA TYR A 91 17.61 12.67 10.08
C TYR A 91 16.92 12.49 11.44
N ARG A 92 16.74 11.25 11.95
CA ARG A 92 17.22 10.81 13.29
C ARG A 92 16.72 9.43 13.77
N ARG A 93 17.68 8.79 14.48
CA ARG A 93 17.68 7.82 15.60
C ARG A 93 16.95 6.47 15.51
N LYS A 94 17.74 5.44 15.82
CA LYS A 94 17.33 4.04 16.07
C LYS A 94 16.85 3.90 17.52
N TYR A 95 15.70 3.27 17.71
CA TYR A 95 15.28 2.63 18.95
C TYR A 95 14.68 1.25 18.60
N LYS A 96 15.00 0.23 19.39
CA LYS A 96 14.47 -1.14 19.39
C LYS A 96 14.01 -1.45 20.83
N PHE A 97 13.05 -2.31 21.18
CA PHE A 97 11.91 -2.97 20.52
C PHE A 97 11.03 -3.57 21.63
N GLY A 98 9.77 -3.85 21.32
CA GLY A 98 8.85 -4.66 22.13
C GLY A 98 7.43 -4.12 22.01
N ASP A 99 6.73 -4.47 20.93
CA ASP A 99 5.32 -4.12 20.66
C ASP A 99 4.99 -2.66 20.32
N ARG A 100 5.97 -1.89 19.84
CA ARG A 100 5.75 -0.53 19.31
C ARG A 100 5.59 -0.62 17.80
N ARG A 101 4.42 -0.21 17.28
CA ARG A 101 4.29 0.17 15.86
C ARG A 101 5.46 1.07 15.50
N THR A 102 6.06 0.83 14.34
CA THR A 102 7.24 1.60 13.99
C THR A 102 6.85 3.07 13.87
N ILE A 103 7.71 4.01 14.31
CA ILE A 103 7.42 5.47 14.21
C ILE A 103 6.99 5.83 12.78
N ARG A 104 7.54 5.14 11.78
CA ARG A 104 7.24 5.32 10.35
C ARG A 104 5.85 4.81 9.94
N GLU A 105 5.37 3.75 10.58
CA GLU A 105 4.01 3.24 10.38
C GLU A 105 2.99 4.20 10.99
N ILE A 106 3.31 4.77 12.16
CA ILE A 106 2.51 5.83 12.78
C ILE A 106 2.48 7.06 11.88
N GLU A 107 3.62 7.51 11.36
CA GLU A 107 3.69 8.60 10.38
C GLU A 107 2.81 8.33 9.16
N GLU A 108 2.79 7.09 8.63
CA GLU A 108 1.96 6.73 7.48
C GLU A 108 0.47 6.68 7.79
N ILE A 109 0.09 6.25 9.00
CA ILE A 109 -1.30 6.32 9.47
C ILE A 109 -1.73 7.79 9.60
N ILE A 110 -0.88 8.63 10.17
CA ILE A 110 -1.15 10.07 10.32
C ILE A 110 -1.26 10.73 8.95
N ASP A 111 -0.31 10.48 8.02
CA ASP A 111 -0.32 11.06 6.68
C ASP A 111 -1.58 10.66 5.90
N ASN A 112 -2.01 9.40 6.02
CA ASN A 112 -3.26 8.95 5.41
C ASN A 112 -4.52 9.54 6.08
N GLY A 113 -4.48 9.83 7.38
CA GLY A 113 -5.59 10.43 8.13
C GLY A 113 -5.67 11.96 8.01
N CYS A 114 -4.55 12.63 7.74
CA CYS A 114 -4.45 14.08 7.63
C CYS A 114 -4.72 14.59 6.20
N HIS A 115 -5.66 13.99 5.49
CA HIS A 115 -6.15 14.52 4.23
C HIS A 115 -7.27 15.52 4.48
N LEU A 116 -6.95 16.81 4.30
CA LEU A 116 -7.92 17.90 4.39
C LEU A 116 -8.81 17.91 3.14
N THR A 117 -9.74 16.97 3.07
CA THR A 117 -10.72 16.90 1.98
C THR A 117 -11.81 17.93 2.18
N PHE A 118 -12.46 18.33 1.08
CA PHE A 118 -13.59 19.24 1.15
C PHE A 118 -14.75 18.68 1.99
N ASP A 119 -14.95 17.36 1.93
CA ASP A 119 -15.94 16.65 2.73
C ASP A 119 -15.67 16.78 4.23
N TYR A 120 -14.40 16.67 4.65
CA TYR A 120 -13.99 16.89 6.05
C TYR A 120 -14.39 18.28 6.56
N ILE A 121 -14.17 19.32 5.75
CA ILE A 121 -14.53 20.70 6.10
C ILE A 121 -16.06 20.87 6.21
N ILE A 122 -16.82 20.30 5.27
CA ILE A 122 -18.28 20.36 5.31
C ILE A 122 -18.82 19.65 6.55
N MET A 123 -18.32 18.45 6.85
CA MET A 123 -18.77 17.68 8.01
C MET A 123 -18.51 18.42 9.33
N ILE A 124 -17.37 19.09 9.47
CA ILE A 124 -17.09 19.97 10.62
C ILE A 124 -18.06 21.16 10.68
N LEU A 125 -18.34 21.79 9.54
CA LEU A 125 -19.25 22.93 9.48
C LEU A 125 -20.67 22.50 9.89
N VAL A 126 -21.16 21.38 9.36
CA VAL A 126 -22.47 20.81 9.71
C VAL A 126 -22.51 20.44 11.20
N ALA A 127 -21.46 19.80 11.74
CA ALA A 127 -21.34 19.49 13.17
C ALA A 127 -21.46 20.76 14.03
N SER A 128 -20.79 21.84 13.62
CA SER A 128 -20.79 23.11 14.35
C SER A 128 -22.18 23.78 14.39
N ILE A 129 -22.94 23.70 13.28
CA ILE A 129 -24.32 24.21 13.21
C ILE A 129 -25.24 23.38 14.11
N ILE A 130 -25.13 22.05 14.07
CA ILE A 130 -25.95 21.15 14.90
C ILE A 130 -25.65 21.37 16.39
N ALA A 131 -24.38 21.55 16.75
CA ALA A 131 -23.98 21.87 18.12
C ALA A 131 -24.56 23.21 18.58
N ALA A 132 -24.49 24.25 17.74
CA ALA A 132 -25.07 25.56 18.03
C ALA A 132 -26.59 25.50 18.21
N LEU A 133 -27.30 24.74 17.36
CA LEU A 133 -28.74 24.52 17.48
C LEU A 133 -29.09 23.70 18.73
N GLY A 134 -28.30 22.69 19.07
CA GLY A 134 -28.47 21.89 20.29
C GLY A 134 -28.33 22.74 21.54
N LEU A 135 -27.39 23.69 21.56
CA LEU A 135 -27.22 24.63 22.65
C LEU A 135 -28.38 25.65 22.72
N LEU A 136 -28.86 26.13 21.57
CA LEU A 136 -29.96 27.11 21.51
C LEU A 136 -31.32 26.51 21.91
N THR A 137 -31.50 25.21 21.67
CA THR A 137 -32.72 24.47 22.03
C THR A 137 -32.64 23.76 23.38
N ASP A 138 -31.53 23.94 24.12
CA ASP A 138 -31.26 23.30 25.41
C ASP A 138 -31.42 21.76 25.37
N SER A 139 -31.09 21.16 24.22
CA SER A 139 -31.18 19.72 23.97
C SER A 139 -29.79 19.08 24.07
N PRO A 140 -29.44 18.44 25.20
CA PRO A 140 -28.15 17.78 25.35
C PRO A 140 -27.98 16.63 24.33
N VAL A 141 -29.07 16.01 23.90
CA VAL A 141 -29.05 14.91 22.91
C VAL A 141 -28.54 15.42 21.56
N THR A 142 -28.98 16.62 21.14
CA THR A 142 -28.58 17.21 19.86
C THR A 142 -27.10 17.63 19.89
N VAL A 143 -26.61 18.10 21.04
CA VAL A 143 -25.19 18.42 21.22
C VAL A 143 -24.33 17.15 21.14
N VAL A 144 -24.71 16.07 21.82
CA VAL A 144 -23.98 14.78 21.74
C VAL A 144 -24.03 14.19 20.34
N ALA A 145 -25.15 14.33 19.62
CA ALA A 145 -25.25 13.88 18.23
C ALA A 145 -24.23 14.57 17.31
N SER A 146 -23.89 15.84 17.55
CA SER A 146 -22.88 16.56 16.78
C SER A 146 -21.48 15.94 16.89
N MET A 147 -21.13 15.33 18.04
CA MET A 147 -19.85 14.64 18.25
C MET A 147 -19.71 13.36 17.43
N LEU A 148 -20.83 12.72 17.07
CA LEU A 148 -20.83 11.50 16.25
C LEU A 148 -20.75 11.80 14.76
N ILE A 149 -21.17 13.00 14.36
CA ILE A 149 -21.14 13.45 12.96
C ILE A 149 -19.73 13.89 12.55
N SER A 150 -18.92 14.43 13.48
CA SER A 150 -17.56 14.86 13.16
C SER A 150 -16.61 13.66 12.96
N PRO A 151 -15.89 13.58 11.82
CA PRO A 151 -14.89 12.54 11.53
C PRO A 151 -13.57 12.69 12.31
#